data_AF-A0A1Q9C090-F1
#
_entry.id   AF-A0A1Q9C090-F1
#
_cell.length_a   1.000
_cell.length_b   1.000
_cell.length_c   1.000
_cell.angle_alpha   90.00
_cell.angle_beta   90.00
_cell.angle_gamma   90.00
#
_symmetry.space_group_name_H-M   'P 1'
#
loop_
_entity.id
_entity.type
_entity.pdbx_description
1 polymer ?
#
loop_
_entity_poly.entity_id
_entity_poly.type
_entity_poly.pdbx_seq_one_letter_code
_entity_poly.pdbx_strand_id
1 'polypeptide(L)'
;MVEVVEEGLAKKLAKGASELKFLLTQHKVSAEIQGELYENGIDTVARFAAAATDEADLKAMLNDSFSINPSESLKLRAQAAGLVVAWNTAISRVERQAEAEATNEVRDLAKPIPSTDYIAMRQAFAAKFGELEDKHIPAKEYIEKKLAELESGEFRAEPLTEIISRDEVDPDTLLPHWDAKGTLSLKKGGSKTAMPSGPEQLRLRLTVLQNTLVMIQLRHPVRREVEDVNFALFEKYKEYLLGTTATAFAPARKHAYKVMATAGYSFGAALLHAYKEPSVKERNFTTPLALHAKRPQPWNANTEQPPTKKGRKGAKGNGKGKDGKDGKGAKKLKEGSDRTPDRRQAYLLPLQRQRLQEWR
;
A
#
# COMPACT_ATOMS: atom_id res chain seq x y z
N MET A 1 -16.52 -41.96 22.27
CA MET A 1 -17.73 -41.16 22.00
C MET A 1 -17.54 -39.70 22.40
N VAL A 2 -17.01 -39.40 23.59
CA VAL A 2 -16.70 -38.01 24.03
C VAL A 2 -15.71 -37.30 23.10
N GLU A 3 -14.61 -37.96 22.70
CA GLU A 3 -13.64 -37.38 21.75
C GLU A 3 -14.27 -37.03 20.39
N VAL A 4 -15.21 -37.83 19.88
CA VAL A 4 -15.87 -37.60 18.59
C VAL A 4 -16.81 -36.38 18.64
N VAL A 5 -17.46 -36.16 19.79
CA VAL A 5 -18.34 -35.00 20.01
C VAL A 5 -17.53 -33.71 20.17
N GLU A 6 -16.41 -33.76 20.88
CA GLU A 6 -15.50 -32.61 21.00
C GLU A 6 -14.85 -32.25 19.65
N GLU A 7 -14.50 -33.24 18.83
CA GLU A 7 -13.96 -33.02 17.49
C GLU A 7 -15.00 -32.37 16.55
N GLY A 8 -16.29 -32.71 16.71
CA GLY A 8 -17.40 -32.09 16.00
C GLY A 8 -17.58 -30.62 16.37
N LEU A 9 -17.56 -30.30 17.67
CA LEU A 9 -17.67 -28.92 18.14
C LEU A 9 -16.47 -28.07 17.70
N ALA A 10 -15.26 -28.61 17.73
CA ALA A 10 -14.07 -27.92 17.25
C ALA A 10 -14.17 -27.55 15.76
N LYS A 11 -14.71 -28.47 14.92
CA LYS A 11 -14.95 -28.21 13.49
C LYS A 11 -16.00 -27.12 13.28
N LYS A 12 -17.09 -27.12 14.05
CA LYS A 12 -18.11 -26.05 14.03
C LYS A 12 -17.50 -24.70 14.42
N LEU A 13 -16.76 -24.67 15.53
CA LEU A 13 -16.07 -23.47 16.00
C LEU A 13 -15.07 -22.94 14.99
N ALA A 14 -14.39 -23.79 14.21
CA ALA A 14 -13.43 -23.35 13.20
C ALA A 14 -14.04 -22.43 12.13
N LYS A 15 -15.34 -22.57 11.82
CA LYS A 15 -16.04 -21.80 10.78
C LYS A 15 -16.23 -20.32 11.11
N GLY A 16 -16.30 -19.95 12.40
CA GLY A 16 -16.53 -18.56 12.80
C GLY A 16 -15.32 -17.64 12.54
N ALA A 17 -15.57 -16.41 12.10
CA ALA A 17 -14.56 -15.37 11.99
C ALA A 17 -14.03 -14.97 13.38
N SER A 18 -12.72 -14.65 13.46
CA SER A 18 -12.04 -14.34 14.72
C SER A 18 -12.68 -13.20 15.50
N GLU A 19 -13.20 -12.18 14.80
CA GLU A 19 -13.86 -11.04 15.45
C GLU A 19 -15.16 -11.45 16.15
N LEU A 20 -16.01 -12.26 15.49
CA LEU A 20 -17.27 -12.74 16.05
C LEU A 20 -17.01 -13.66 17.25
N LYS A 21 -16.01 -14.55 17.15
CA LYS A 21 -15.56 -15.39 18.27
C LYS A 21 -15.18 -14.58 19.49
N PHE A 22 -14.41 -13.51 19.30
CA PHE A 22 -14.00 -12.63 20.40
C PHE A 22 -15.21 -11.93 21.03
N LEU A 23 -16.11 -11.39 20.21
CA LEU A 23 -17.33 -10.73 20.66
C LEU A 23 -18.22 -11.66 21.50
N LEU A 24 -18.52 -12.86 20.99
CA LEU A 24 -19.36 -13.82 21.68
C LEU A 24 -18.72 -14.35 22.96
N THR A 25 -17.40 -14.56 22.96
CA THR A 25 -16.64 -14.97 24.15
C THR A 25 -16.61 -13.88 25.21
N GLN A 26 -16.45 -12.61 24.83
CA GLN A 26 -16.49 -11.46 25.74
C GLN A 26 -17.83 -11.37 26.49
N HIS A 27 -18.93 -11.72 25.82
CA HIS A 27 -20.27 -11.74 26.42
C HIS A 27 -20.69 -13.10 26.99
N LYS A 28 -19.72 -14.01 27.19
CA LYS A 28 -19.91 -15.33 27.83
C LYS A 28 -20.93 -16.23 27.13
N VAL A 29 -21.05 -16.14 25.81
CA VAL A 29 -21.86 -17.07 25.01
C VAL A 29 -21.14 -18.42 24.95
N SER A 30 -21.85 -19.52 25.23
CA SER A 30 -21.25 -20.86 25.29
C SER A 30 -20.72 -21.32 23.93
N ALA A 31 -19.68 -22.17 23.95
CA ALA A 31 -19.07 -22.73 22.75
C ALA A 31 -20.07 -23.51 21.89
N GLU A 32 -21.04 -24.19 22.51
CA GLU A 32 -22.10 -24.93 21.82
C GLU A 32 -22.98 -24.00 20.97
N ILE A 33 -23.42 -22.87 21.55
CA ILE A 33 -24.23 -21.87 20.83
C ILE A 33 -23.40 -21.23 19.71
N GLN A 34 -22.15 -20.87 20.00
CA GLN A 34 -21.24 -20.32 18.99
C GLN A 34 -21.07 -21.28 17.81
N GLY A 35 -20.80 -22.57 18.09
CA GLY A 35 -20.62 -23.58 17.07
C GLY A 35 -21.85 -23.74 16.17
N GLU A 36 -23.05 -23.75 16.76
CA GLU A 36 -24.28 -23.89 15.99
C GLU A 36 -24.60 -22.65 15.15
N LEU A 37 -24.35 -21.44 15.67
CA LEU A 37 -24.44 -20.22 14.87
C LEU A 37 -23.54 -20.28 13.63
N TYR A 38 -22.28 -20.70 13.82
CA TYR A 38 -21.31 -20.79 12.72
C TYR A 38 -21.64 -21.90 11.72
N GLU A 39 -22.17 -23.03 12.19
CA GLU A 39 -22.59 -24.14 11.33
C GLU A 39 -23.71 -23.72 10.38
N ASN A 40 -24.62 -22.87 10.86
CA ASN A 40 -25.75 -22.33 10.11
C ASN A 40 -25.41 -21.03 9.34
N GLY A 41 -24.12 -20.73 9.17
CA GLY A 41 -23.64 -19.61 8.35
C GLY A 41 -23.66 -18.24 9.02
N ILE A 42 -24.03 -18.14 10.31
CA ILE A 42 -23.91 -16.92 11.11
C ILE A 42 -22.48 -16.84 11.65
N ASP A 43 -21.52 -16.74 10.74
CA ASP A 43 -20.07 -16.88 10.96
C ASP A 43 -19.31 -15.55 11.03
N THR A 44 -19.97 -14.42 10.74
CA THR A 44 -19.37 -13.07 10.72
C THR A 44 -20.19 -12.08 11.54
N VAL A 45 -19.56 -11.00 12.02
CA VAL A 45 -20.23 -9.95 12.80
C VAL A 45 -21.39 -9.32 12.01
N ALA A 46 -21.21 -9.12 10.70
CA ALA A 46 -22.26 -8.61 9.82
C ALA A 46 -23.47 -9.55 9.71
N ARG A 47 -23.24 -10.85 9.50
CA ARG A 47 -24.34 -11.84 9.45
C ARG A 47 -25.03 -11.99 10.80
N PHE A 48 -24.28 -11.91 11.90
CA PHE A 48 -24.86 -11.92 13.24
C PHE A 48 -25.70 -10.68 13.52
N ALA A 49 -25.23 -9.49 13.15
CA ALA A 49 -26.02 -8.25 13.26
C ALA A 49 -27.33 -8.33 12.46
N ALA A 50 -27.29 -8.94 11.27
CA ALA A 50 -28.45 -9.13 10.40
C ALA A 50 -29.31 -10.37 10.73
N ALA A 51 -28.97 -11.14 11.77
CA ALA A 51 -29.65 -12.42 12.07
C ALA A 51 -31.07 -12.26 12.62
N ALA A 52 -31.44 -11.05 13.09
CA ALA A 52 -32.76 -10.73 13.60
C ALA A 52 -33.12 -9.29 13.24
N THR A 53 -34.42 -8.97 13.17
CA THR A 53 -34.88 -7.59 12.89
C THR A 53 -34.94 -6.72 14.14
N ASP A 54 -35.29 -7.30 15.29
CA ASP A 54 -35.39 -6.62 16.58
C ASP A 54 -35.07 -7.59 17.75
N GLU A 55 -35.10 -7.08 18.98
CA GLU A 55 -34.83 -7.89 20.16
C GLU A 55 -35.89 -8.98 20.42
N ALA A 56 -37.13 -8.78 19.97
CA ALA A 56 -38.19 -9.78 20.11
C ALA A 56 -37.98 -10.95 19.15
N ASP A 57 -37.62 -10.65 17.90
CA ASP A 57 -37.24 -11.61 16.87
C ASP A 57 -35.99 -12.40 17.29
N LEU A 58 -34.97 -11.72 17.85
CA LEU A 58 -33.79 -12.40 18.39
C LEU A 58 -34.17 -13.37 19.52
N LYS A 59 -35.03 -12.96 20.46
CA LYS A 59 -35.49 -13.84 21.54
C LYS A 59 -36.31 -15.03 21.03
N ALA A 60 -37.12 -14.84 19.98
CA ALA A 60 -37.84 -15.91 19.32
C ALA A 60 -36.87 -16.91 18.68
N MET A 61 -35.88 -16.42 17.93
CA MET A 61 -34.81 -17.24 17.35
C MET A 61 -34.06 -18.03 18.43
N LEU A 62 -33.75 -17.41 19.58
CA LEU A 62 -33.09 -18.07 20.70
C LEU A 62 -33.94 -19.18 21.33
N ASN A 63 -35.25 -18.96 21.43
CA ASN A 63 -36.18 -19.96 21.92
C ASN A 63 -36.29 -21.14 20.93
N ASP A 64 -36.47 -20.86 19.65
CA ASP A 64 -36.76 -21.88 18.63
C ASP A 64 -35.52 -22.69 18.27
N SER A 65 -34.35 -22.05 18.17
CA SER A 65 -33.11 -22.69 17.71
C SER A 65 -32.28 -23.27 18.86
N PHE A 66 -32.40 -22.73 20.07
CA PHE A 66 -31.53 -23.09 21.20
C PHE A 66 -32.29 -23.50 22.46
N SER A 67 -33.63 -23.48 22.44
CA SER A 67 -34.46 -23.71 23.64
C SER A 67 -34.11 -22.76 24.80
N ILE A 68 -33.66 -21.54 24.47
CA ILE A 68 -33.32 -20.53 25.48
C ILE A 68 -34.54 -19.63 25.67
N ASN A 69 -35.41 -20.01 26.60
CA ASN A 69 -36.56 -19.20 26.99
C ASN A 69 -36.23 -18.31 28.22
N PRO A 70 -36.18 -16.97 28.07
CA PRO A 70 -35.87 -16.06 29.18
C PRO A 70 -36.91 -16.04 30.32
N SER A 71 -38.09 -16.63 30.11
CA SER A 71 -39.18 -16.68 31.08
C SER A 71 -39.12 -17.92 31.99
N GLU A 72 -38.40 -18.96 31.59
CA GLU A 72 -38.39 -20.25 32.29
C GLU A 72 -37.38 -20.31 33.44
N SER A 73 -36.24 -19.63 33.33
CA SER A 73 -35.26 -19.58 34.42
C SER A 73 -34.36 -18.36 34.37
N LEU A 74 -33.81 -17.97 35.53
CA LEU A 74 -32.82 -16.90 35.62
C LEU A 74 -31.53 -17.24 34.84
N LYS A 75 -31.18 -18.53 34.75
CA LYS A 75 -30.03 -19.00 33.97
C LYS A 75 -30.24 -18.78 32.46
N LEU A 76 -31.39 -19.19 31.93
CA LEU A 76 -31.74 -18.97 30.52
C LEU A 76 -31.90 -17.48 30.20
N ARG A 77 -32.44 -16.70 31.14
CA ARG A 77 -32.50 -15.23 31.03
C ARG A 77 -31.11 -14.60 30.94
N ALA A 78 -30.15 -15.06 31.74
CA ALA A 78 -28.78 -14.57 31.69
C ALA A 78 -28.08 -14.93 30.37
N GLN A 79 -28.31 -16.15 29.84
CA GLN A 79 -27.80 -16.57 28.54
C GLN A 79 -28.37 -15.71 27.40
N ALA A 80 -29.69 -15.54 27.37
CA ALA A 80 -30.35 -14.67 26.39
C ALA A 80 -29.85 -13.22 26.47
N ALA A 81 -29.67 -12.68 27.68
CA ALA A 81 -29.13 -11.33 27.86
C ALA A 81 -27.71 -11.18 27.30
N GLY A 82 -26.83 -12.18 27.50
CA GLY A 82 -25.48 -12.17 26.92
C GLY A 82 -25.50 -12.10 25.39
N LEU A 83 -26.40 -12.87 24.75
CA LEU A 83 -26.60 -12.86 23.31
C LEU A 83 -27.19 -11.53 22.80
N VAL A 84 -28.19 -10.99 23.49
CA VAL A 84 -28.78 -9.68 23.16
C VAL A 84 -27.74 -8.57 23.21
N VAL A 85 -26.90 -8.54 24.25
CA VAL A 85 -25.82 -7.52 24.36
C VAL A 85 -24.77 -7.70 23.27
N ALA A 86 -24.38 -8.94 22.97
CA ALA A 86 -23.45 -9.22 21.88
C ALA A 86 -24.03 -8.79 20.52
N TRP A 87 -25.32 -9.05 20.28
CA TRP A 87 -26.01 -8.71 19.03
C TRP A 87 -26.13 -7.20 18.84
N ASN A 88 -26.57 -6.47 19.87
CA ASN A 88 -26.60 -5.00 19.84
C ASN A 88 -25.19 -4.40 19.61
N THR A 89 -24.16 -5.01 20.20
CA THR A 89 -22.77 -4.60 19.97
C THR A 89 -22.34 -4.88 18.52
N ALA A 90 -22.77 -5.99 17.92
CA ALA A 90 -22.52 -6.31 16.53
C ALA A 90 -23.17 -5.30 15.58
N ILE A 91 -24.45 -4.96 15.77
CA ILE A 91 -25.16 -3.92 15.00
C ILE A 91 -24.37 -2.61 15.06
N SER A 92 -24.05 -2.15 16.26
CA SER A 92 -23.34 -0.89 16.47
C SER A 92 -21.92 -0.89 15.87
N ARG A 93 -21.28 -2.05 15.71
CA ARG A 93 -20.00 -2.16 14.99
C ARG A 93 -20.18 -2.08 13.48
N VAL A 94 -21.16 -2.79 12.93
CA VAL A 94 -21.44 -2.82 11.49
C VAL A 94 -21.83 -1.43 10.98
N GLU A 95 -22.70 -0.72 11.72
CA GLU A 95 -23.09 0.64 11.37
C GLU A 95 -21.88 1.59 11.35
N ARG A 96 -21.05 1.57 12.41
CA ARG A 96 -19.84 2.42 12.46
C ARG A 96 -18.83 2.05 11.38
N GLN A 97 -18.70 0.78 11.04
CA GLN A 97 -17.83 0.32 9.96
C GLN A 97 -18.35 0.83 8.61
N ALA A 98 -19.65 0.74 8.35
CA ALA A 98 -20.26 1.26 7.13
C ALA A 98 -20.12 2.80 7.02
N GLU A 99 -20.32 3.53 8.13
CA GLU A 99 -20.04 4.97 8.20
C GLU A 99 -18.56 5.27 7.88
N ALA A 100 -17.63 4.53 8.49
CA ALA A 100 -16.20 4.72 8.25
C ALA A 100 -15.81 4.43 6.80
N GLU A 101 -16.37 3.38 6.19
CA GLU A 101 -16.14 3.04 4.78
C GLU A 101 -16.69 4.13 3.85
N ALA A 102 -17.93 4.59 4.08
CA ALA A 102 -18.52 5.67 3.30
C ALA A 102 -17.70 6.97 3.41
N THR A 103 -17.19 7.30 4.60
CA THR A 103 -16.37 8.51 4.78
C THR A 103 -15.00 8.41 4.11
N ASN A 104 -14.40 7.22 4.05
CA ASN A 104 -13.14 7.00 3.34
C ASN A 104 -13.36 7.08 1.83
N GLU A 105 -14.48 6.54 1.32
CA GLU A 105 -14.85 6.62 -0.09
C GLU A 105 -15.05 8.05 -0.56
N VAL A 106 -15.78 8.88 0.19
CA VAL A 106 -15.97 10.32 -0.12
C VAL A 106 -14.62 11.07 -0.19
N ARG A 107 -13.58 10.57 0.48
CA ARG A 107 -12.27 11.20 0.58
C ARG A 107 -11.21 10.56 -0.32
N ASP A 108 -11.60 9.63 -1.19
CA ASP A 108 -10.69 8.83 -2.02
C ASP A 108 -9.55 8.17 -1.21
N LEU A 109 -9.83 7.80 0.04
CA LEU A 109 -8.89 7.08 0.89
C LEU A 109 -9.09 5.58 0.72
N ALA A 110 -7.97 4.84 0.64
CA ALA A 110 -8.01 3.38 0.56
C ALA A 110 -8.76 2.82 1.77
N LYS A 111 -9.66 1.84 1.51
CA LYS A 111 -10.42 1.18 2.56
C LYS A 111 -9.46 0.43 3.48
N PRO A 112 -9.49 0.67 4.79
CA PRO A 112 -8.64 -0.06 5.72
C PRO A 112 -9.03 -1.52 5.72
N ILE A 113 -8.07 -2.43 5.56
CA ILE A 113 -8.34 -3.86 5.69
C ILE A 113 -8.32 -4.24 7.18
N PRO A 114 -9.25 -5.08 7.66
CA PRO A 114 -9.13 -5.66 8.99
C PRO A 114 -7.81 -6.42 9.15
N SER A 115 -7.21 -6.38 10.35
CA SER A 115 -5.96 -7.10 10.61
C SER A 115 -6.11 -8.62 10.44
N THR A 116 -7.31 -9.14 10.68
CA THR A 116 -7.66 -10.55 10.42
C THR A 116 -7.51 -10.92 8.95
N ASP A 117 -7.97 -10.06 8.04
CA ASP A 117 -7.91 -10.29 6.59
C ASP A 117 -6.47 -10.24 6.09
N TYR A 118 -5.68 -9.30 6.62
CA TYR A 118 -4.25 -9.22 6.32
C TYR A 118 -3.50 -10.49 6.74
N ILE A 119 -3.81 -11.02 7.94
CA ILE A 119 -3.24 -12.29 8.41
C ILE A 119 -3.70 -13.45 7.52
N ALA A 120 -4.98 -13.51 7.14
CA ALA A 120 -5.52 -14.55 6.27
C ALA A 120 -4.84 -14.56 4.88
N MET A 121 -4.60 -13.40 4.28
CA MET A 121 -3.86 -13.28 3.01
C MET A 121 -2.43 -13.80 3.14
N ARG A 122 -1.74 -13.48 4.24
CA ARG A 122 -0.39 -14.00 4.52
C ARG A 122 -0.38 -15.51 4.72
N GLN A 123 -1.36 -16.04 5.45
CA GLN A 123 -1.49 -17.49 5.68
C GLN A 123 -1.79 -18.23 4.37
N ALA A 124 -2.67 -17.68 3.51
CA ALA A 124 -2.96 -18.24 2.20
C ALA A 124 -1.73 -18.26 1.29
N PHE A 125 -0.91 -17.21 1.35
CA PHE A 125 0.39 -17.18 0.66
C PHE A 125 1.34 -18.24 1.22
N ALA A 126 1.51 -18.27 2.55
CA ALA A 126 2.43 -19.19 3.22
C ALA A 126 2.08 -20.67 2.97
N ALA A 127 0.78 -20.99 2.95
CA ALA A 127 0.31 -22.34 2.67
C ALA A 127 0.67 -22.83 1.25
N LYS A 128 0.77 -21.93 0.27
CA LYS A 128 1.08 -22.30 -1.13
C LYS A 128 2.55 -22.17 -1.49
N PHE A 129 3.24 -21.18 -0.93
CA PHE A 129 4.58 -20.78 -1.38
C PHE A 129 5.64 -20.79 -0.27
N GLY A 130 5.24 -21.05 0.98
CA GLY A 130 6.12 -21.00 2.15
C GLY A 130 6.16 -19.62 2.82
N GLU A 131 6.79 -19.57 3.99
CA GLU A 131 6.89 -18.33 4.76
C GLU A 131 7.83 -17.31 4.10
N LEU A 132 7.45 -16.04 4.18
CA LEU A 132 8.26 -14.91 3.70
C LEU A 132 9.00 -14.28 4.87
N GLU A 133 10.25 -13.89 4.64
CA GLU A 133 10.98 -12.99 5.54
C GLU A 133 10.30 -11.61 5.60
N ASP A 134 10.36 -10.93 6.76
CA ASP A 134 9.64 -9.67 7.00
C ASP A 134 9.94 -8.57 5.95
N LYS A 135 11.18 -8.51 5.44
CA LYS A 135 11.60 -7.58 4.36
C LYS A 135 10.90 -7.82 3.01
N HIS A 136 10.36 -9.02 2.80
CA HIS A 136 9.62 -9.41 1.59
C HIS A 136 8.11 -9.38 1.79
N ILE A 137 7.64 -9.27 3.03
CA ILE A 137 6.22 -9.16 3.35
C ILE A 137 5.78 -7.73 3.01
N PRO A 138 4.78 -7.54 2.14
CA PRO A 138 4.28 -6.20 1.86
C PRO A 138 3.60 -5.59 3.08
N ALA A 139 3.73 -4.28 3.24
CA ALA A 139 3.03 -3.56 4.30
C ALA A 139 1.52 -3.66 4.13
N LYS A 140 0.79 -3.54 5.25
CA LYS A 140 -0.67 -3.59 5.26
C LYS A 140 -1.27 -2.44 4.44
N GLU A 141 -0.75 -1.24 4.63
CA GLU A 141 -1.13 0.00 3.97
C GLU A 141 -0.91 -0.09 2.45
N TYR A 142 0.11 -0.83 2.02
CA TYR A 142 0.40 -1.03 0.60
C TYR A 142 -0.61 -1.98 -0.06
N ILE A 143 -1.02 -3.05 0.64
CA ILE A 143 -2.09 -3.92 0.16
C ILE A 143 -3.42 -3.17 0.10
N GLU A 144 -3.75 -2.35 1.11
CA GLU A 144 -4.96 -1.51 1.13
C GLU A 144 -5.03 -0.62 -0.10
N LYS A 145 -3.92 0.06 -0.43
CA LYS A 145 -3.82 0.87 -1.65
C LYS A 145 -4.08 0.06 -2.92
N LYS A 146 -3.47 -1.13 -3.03
CA LYS A 146 -3.62 -1.98 -4.22
C LYS A 146 -5.00 -2.61 -4.35
N LEU A 147 -5.67 -2.91 -3.24
CA LEU A 147 -7.07 -3.34 -3.24
C LEU A 147 -7.99 -2.20 -3.66
N ALA A 148 -7.74 -0.97 -3.23
CA ALA A 148 -8.51 0.19 -3.67
C ALA A 148 -8.40 0.44 -5.19
N GLU A 149 -7.20 0.29 -5.77
CA GLU A 149 -7.01 0.34 -7.23
C GLU A 149 -7.76 -0.78 -7.97
N LEU A 150 -7.82 -1.97 -7.37
CA LEU A 150 -8.57 -3.11 -7.91
C LEU A 150 -10.09 -2.89 -7.84
N GLU A 151 -10.59 -2.25 -6.78
CA GLU A 151 -12.01 -1.92 -6.62
C GLU A 151 -12.45 -0.79 -7.56
N SER A 152 -11.67 0.28 -7.68
CA SER A 152 -11.98 1.40 -8.56
C SER A 152 -11.77 1.08 -10.05
N GLY A 153 -10.93 0.07 -10.35
CA GLY A 153 -10.47 -0.24 -11.70
C GLY A 153 -9.46 0.78 -12.24
N GLU A 154 -9.06 1.77 -11.44
CA GLU A 154 -8.08 2.78 -11.83
C GLU A 154 -6.68 2.39 -11.39
N PHE A 155 -5.96 1.69 -12.27
CA PHE A 155 -4.57 1.31 -11.99
C PHE A 155 -3.58 2.41 -12.36
N ARG A 156 -2.71 2.75 -11.40
CA ARG A 156 -1.62 3.72 -11.60
C ARG A 156 -0.29 3.10 -11.22
N ALA A 157 0.75 3.40 -12.01
CA ALA A 157 2.11 3.02 -11.65
C ALA A 157 2.59 3.90 -10.50
N GLU A 158 2.63 3.34 -9.29
CA GLU A 158 3.18 3.98 -8.13
C GLU A 158 4.72 4.11 -8.24
N PRO A 159 5.31 5.18 -7.68
CA PRO A 159 6.75 5.28 -7.55
C PRO A 159 7.30 4.16 -6.68
N LEU A 160 8.56 3.76 -6.92
CA LEU A 160 9.25 2.72 -6.13
C LEU A 160 9.30 3.01 -4.63
N THR A 161 9.23 4.28 -4.26
CA THR A 161 9.19 4.74 -2.87
C THR A 161 7.90 4.38 -2.15
N GLU A 162 6.80 4.10 -2.87
CA GLU A 162 5.52 3.72 -2.28
C GLU A 162 5.35 2.20 -2.15
N ILE A 163 6.29 1.42 -2.70
CA ILE A 163 6.31 -0.04 -2.56
C ILE A 163 7.05 -0.37 -1.27
N ILE A 164 6.28 -0.52 -0.19
CA ILE A 164 6.81 -0.67 1.16
C ILE A 164 6.63 -2.09 1.69
N SER A 165 7.66 -2.60 2.36
CA SER A 165 7.59 -3.85 3.10
C SER A 165 7.17 -3.61 4.55
N ARG A 166 6.80 -4.67 5.26
CA ARG A 166 6.40 -4.62 6.67
C ARG A 166 7.53 -4.10 7.57
N ASP A 167 8.78 -4.45 7.25
CA ASP A 167 9.97 -4.04 8.01
C ASP A 167 10.24 -2.53 7.91
N GLU A 168 9.77 -1.90 6.84
CA GLU A 168 9.97 -0.48 6.58
C GLU A 168 8.82 0.40 7.08
N VAL A 169 7.80 -0.22 7.68
CA VAL A 169 6.77 0.52 8.40
C VAL A 169 7.32 0.87 9.77
N ASP A 170 7.72 2.12 9.93
CA ASP A 170 8.09 2.65 11.24
C ASP A 170 6.86 2.65 12.17
N PRO A 171 6.86 1.87 13.27
CA PRO A 171 5.73 1.79 14.19
C PRO A 171 5.46 3.12 14.92
N ASP A 172 6.44 4.02 14.96
CA ASP A 172 6.38 5.31 15.65
C ASP A 172 5.96 6.47 14.73
N THR A 173 5.98 6.25 13.41
CA THR A 173 5.47 7.26 12.46
C THR A 173 3.94 7.27 12.51
N LEU A 174 3.39 8.35 13.08
CA LEU A 174 1.96 8.59 13.18
C LEU A 174 1.54 9.69 12.20
N LEU A 175 0.60 9.34 11.32
CA LEU A 175 -0.03 10.26 10.39
C LEU A 175 -1.33 10.81 11.00
N PRO A 176 -1.54 12.14 10.95
CA PRO A 176 -2.81 12.74 11.36
C PRO A 176 -3.94 12.26 10.44
N HIS A 177 -5.00 11.75 11.05
CA HIS A 177 -6.22 11.26 10.42
C HIS A 177 -7.42 11.99 11.02
N TRP A 178 -8.02 12.87 10.24
CA TRP A 178 -9.29 13.51 10.62
C TRP A 178 -10.42 12.52 10.37
N ASP A 179 -11.34 12.34 11.31
CA ASP A 179 -12.60 11.64 11.04
C ASP A 179 -13.62 12.59 10.36
N ALA A 180 -14.81 12.09 10.02
CA ALA A 180 -15.89 12.92 9.46
C ALA A 180 -16.57 13.83 10.49
N LYS A 181 -16.38 13.57 11.78
CA LYS A 181 -16.93 14.33 12.91
C LYS A 181 -16.01 15.48 13.34
N GLY A 182 -14.84 15.63 12.67
CA GLY A 182 -13.85 16.66 12.97
C GLY A 182 -12.86 16.28 14.08
N THR A 183 -12.86 15.02 14.54
CA THR A 183 -11.88 14.51 15.50
C THR A 183 -10.57 14.21 14.81
N LEU A 184 -9.47 14.74 15.34
CA LEU A 184 -8.13 14.37 14.93
C LEU A 184 -7.71 13.08 15.65
N SER A 185 -7.43 12.03 14.89
CA SER A 185 -6.84 10.78 15.34
C SER A 185 -5.48 10.55 14.69
N LEU A 186 -4.64 9.71 15.27
CA LEU A 186 -3.32 9.37 14.74
C LEU A 186 -3.37 7.93 14.23
N LYS A 187 -3.06 7.70 12.94
CA LYS A 187 -2.88 6.36 12.37
C LYS A 187 -1.40 6.08 12.18
N LYS A 188 -0.95 4.86 12.47
CA LYS A 188 0.40 4.41 12.10
C LYS A 188 0.56 4.50 10.59
N GLY A 189 1.68 5.02 10.11
CA GLY A 189 1.90 5.20 8.69
C GLY A 189 3.37 5.11 8.31
N GLY A 190 3.73 4.06 7.57
CA GLY A 190 4.82 4.14 6.61
C GLY A 190 4.21 4.53 5.28
N SER A 191 4.41 5.76 4.78
CA SER A 191 3.87 6.15 3.47
C SER A 191 4.88 5.99 2.34
N LYS A 192 6.17 6.19 2.64
CA LYS A 192 7.24 6.25 1.63
C LYS A 192 8.57 5.77 2.19
N THR A 193 9.31 5.04 1.37
CA THR A 193 10.68 4.61 1.60
C THR A 193 11.66 5.36 0.69
N ALA A 194 12.95 5.25 1.00
CA ALA A 194 13.99 5.84 0.15
C ALA A 194 13.99 5.21 -1.25
N MET A 195 14.32 6.03 -2.26
CA MET A 195 14.45 5.57 -3.64
C MET A 195 15.57 4.52 -3.73
N PRO A 196 15.37 3.39 -4.43
CA PRO A 196 16.41 2.38 -4.57
C PRO A 196 17.66 2.96 -5.24
N SER A 197 18.79 2.87 -4.54
CA SER A 197 20.08 3.38 -5.05
C SER A 197 20.88 2.33 -5.82
N GLY A 198 20.52 1.04 -5.66
CA GLY A 198 21.22 -0.07 -6.28
C GLY A 198 20.32 -1.21 -6.78
N PRO A 199 20.87 -2.14 -7.57
CA PRO A 199 20.12 -3.23 -8.20
C PRO A 199 19.51 -4.20 -7.19
N GLU A 200 20.16 -4.46 -6.06
CA GLU A 200 19.61 -5.32 -4.99
C GLU A 200 18.39 -4.69 -4.32
N GLN A 201 18.45 -3.38 -4.04
CA GLN A 201 17.31 -2.66 -3.49
C GLN A 201 16.15 -2.61 -4.50
N LEU A 202 16.45 -2.47 -5.79
CA LEU A 202 15.43 -2.56 -6.83
C LEU A 202 14.79 -3.95 -6.87
N ARG A 203 15.59 -5.04 -6.87
CA ARG A 203 15.07 -6.42 -6.79
C ARG A 203 14.15 -6.61 -5.60
N LEU A 204 14.54 -6.12 -4.42
CA LEU A 204 13.72 -6.19 -3.20
C LEU A 204 12.34 -5.55 -3.42
N ARG A 205 12.28 -4.32 -3.96
CA ARG A 205 11.01 -3.63 -4.26
C ARG A 205 10.15 -4.43 -5.22
N LEU A 206 10.75 -5.03 -6.24
CA LEU A 206 10.01 -5.84 -7.21
C LEU A 206 9.47 -7.12 -6.61
N THR A 207 10.22 -7.75 -5.71
CA THR A 207 9.76 -8.91 -4.94
C THR A 207 8.60 -8.52 -4.01
N VAL A 208 8.65 -7.37 -3.34
CA VAL A 208 7.53 -6.89 -2.50
C VAL A 208 6.28 -6.63 -3.34
N LEU A 209 6.42 -5.97 -4.50
CA LEU A 209 5.32 -5.75 -5.44
C LEU A 209 4.71 -7.07 -5.93
N GLN A 210 5.57 -8.01 -6.35
CA GLN A 210 5.17 -9.35 -6.77
C GLN A 210 4.37 -10.07 -5.69
N ASN A 211 4.89 -10.12 -4.46
CA ASN A 211 4.23 -10.76 -3.33
C ASN A 211 2.87 -10.10 -3.03
N THR A 212 2.78 -8.78 -3.15
CA THR A 212 1.52 -8.03 -2.99
C THR A 212 0.47 -8.50 -4.00
N LEU A 213 0.82 -8.54 -5.29
CA LEU A 213 -0.13 -8.92 -6.34
C LEU A 213 -0.53 -10.39 -6.24
N VAL A 214 0.41 -11.29 -5.87
CA VAL A 214 0.10 -12.70 -5.63
C VAL A 214 -0.84 -12.86 -4.43
N MET A 215 -0.62 -12.14 -3.32
CA MET A 215 -1.55 -12.17 -2.18
C MET A 215 -2.96 -11.71 -2.56
N ILE A 216 -3.06 -10.65 -3.37
CA ILE A 216 -4.35 -10.14 -3.87
C ILE A 216 -5.01 -11.15 -4.81
N GLN A 217 -4.25 -11.77 -5.73
CA GLN A 217 -4.75 -12.82 -6.62
C GLN A 217 -5.26 -14.04 -5.86
N LEU A 218 -4.58 -14.45 -4.78
CA LEU A 218 -5.04 -15.56 -3.93
C LEU A 218 -6.37 -15.24 -3.22
N ARG A 219 -6.59 -13.98 -2.87
CA ARG A 219 -7.85 -13.51 -2.28
C ARG A 219 -8.95 -13.36 -3.33
N HIS A 220 -8.60 -12.92 -4.54
CA HIS A 220 -9.53 -12.63 -5.64
C HIS A 220 -9.16 -13.38 -6.93
N PRO A 221 -9.23 -14.72 -6.95
CA PRO A 221 -8.74 -15.52 -8.07
C PRO A 221 -9.54 -15.32 -9.38
N VAL A 222 -10.77 -14.81 -9.29
CA VAL A 222 -11.68 -14.60 -10.43
C VAL A 222 -11.47 -13.24 -11.11
N ARG A 223 -10.65 -12.35 -10.52
CA ARG A 223 -10.39 -11.02 -11.07
C ARG A 223 -9.40 -11.10 -12.22
N ARG A 224 -9.87 -10.78 -13.43
CA ARG A 224 -9.10 -10.83 -14.68
C ARG A 224 -7.82 -9.99 -14.63
N GLU A 225 -7.84 -8.88 -13.91
CA GLU A 225 -6.72 -7.94 -13.82
C GLU A 225 -5.47 -8.56 -13.17
N VAL A 226 -5.66 -9.55 -12.29
CA VAL A 226 -4.59 -10.22 -11.53
C VAL A 226 -4.46 -11.71 -11.85
N GLU A 227 -5.25 -12.23 -12.78
CA GLU A 227 -5.37 -13.68 -13.05
C GLU A 227 -4.04 -14.33 -13.48
N ASP A 228 -3.20 -13.58 -14.19
CA ASP A 228 -1.96 -14.07 -14.79
C ASP A 228 -0.69 -13.66 -14.02
N VAL A 229 -0.86 -13.07 -12.84
CA VAL A 229 0.23 -12.75 -11.94
C VAL A 229 0.85 -14.06 -11.44
N ASN A 230 2.14 -14.23 -11.65
CA ASN A 230 2.89 -15.39 -11.13
C ASN A 230 4.37 -15.04 -10.96
N PHE A 231 5.12 -15.95 -10.32
CA PHE A 231 6.53 -15.72 -10.05
C PHE A 231 7.38 -15.63 -11.31
N ALA A 232 7.13 -16.48 -12.30
CA ALA A 232 7.89 -16.51 -13.55
C ALA A 232 7.74 -15.20 -14.36
N LEU A 233 6.57 -14.57 -14.34
CA LEU A 233 6.31 -13.27 -14.95
C LEU A 233 7.22 -12.19 -14.35
N PHE A 234 7.30 -12.16 -13.01
CA PHE A 234 8.10 -11.17 -12.30
C PHE A 234 9.60 -11.44 -12.40
N GLU A 235 10.04 -12.70 -12.46
CA GLU A 235 11.46 -13.01 -12.72
C GLU A 235 11.88 -12.56 -14.12
N LYS A 236 11.09 -12.86 -15.16
CA LYS A 236 11.33 -12.32 -16.51
C LYS A 236 11.35 -10.79 -16.53
N TYR A 237 10.49 -10.16 -15.73
CA TYR A 237 10.47 -8.71 -15.61
C TYR A 237 11.74 -8.17 -14.95
N LYS A 238 12.18 -8.77 -13.83
CA LYS A 238 13.43 -8.41 -13.14
C LYS A 238 14.63 -8.59 -14.07
N GLU A 239 14.73 -9.71 -14.77
CA GLU A 239 15.81 -9.97 -15.75
C GLU A 239 15.86 -8.92 -16.85
N TYR A 240 14.71 -8.57 -17.45
CA TYR A 240 14.62 -7.55 -18.49
C TYR A 240 15.10 -6.18 -17.99
N LEU A 241 14.68 -5.79 -16.79
CA LEU A 241 15.02 -4.50 -16.19
C LEU A 241 16.48 -4.38 -15.78
N LEU A 242 17.10 -5.50 -15.40
CA LEU A 242 18.47 -5.54 -14.90
C LEU A 242 19.48 -5.84 -16.01
N GLY A 243 19.03 -6.47 -17.10
CA GLY A 243 19.78 -6.62 -18.35
C GLY A 243 19.77 -5.35 -19.22
N THR A 244 18.81 -4.46 -19.00
CA THR A 244 18.76 -3.10 -19.60
C THR A 244 19.22 -2.09 -18.54
N THR A 245 19.71 -0.89 -18.90
CA THR A 245 20.07 0.12 -17.88
C THR A 245 18.86 0.43 -16.98
N ALA A 246 19.06 0.48 -15.65
CA ALA A 246 18.03 0.61 -14.60
C ALA A 246 17.01 1.76 -14.76
N THR A 247 17.23 2.68 -15.71
CA THR A 247 16.31 3.74 -16.12
C THR A 247 15.01 3.22 -16.78
N ALA A 248 14.92 1.92 -17.10
CA ALA A 248 13.83 1.37 -17.90
C ALA A 248 12.51 1.07 -17.16
N PHE A 249 12.51 1.20 -15.84
CA PHE A 249 11.48 0.65 -14.96
C PHE A 249 10.13 1.37 -14.97
N ALA A 250 10.13 2.65 -14.60
CA ALA A 250 8.89 3.42 -14.46
C ALA A 250 8.06 3.52 -15.78
N PRO A 251 8.69 3.63 -16.97
CA PRO A 251 7.96 3.67 -18.23
C PRO A 251 7.22 2.36 -18.58
N ALA A 252 7.82 1.19 -18.30
CA ALA A 252 7.22 -0.10 -18.63
C ALA A 252 5.92 -0.37 -17.84
N ARG A 253 5.92 -0.11 -16.53
CA ARG A 253 4.71 -0.26 -15.69
C ARG A 253 3.63 0.75 -16.04
N LYS A 254 4.00 2.01 -16.27
CA LYS A 254 3.04 3.05 -16.72
C LYS A 254 2.34 2.64 -18.00
N HIS A 255 3.08 2.08 -18.94
CA HIS A 255 2.51 1.57 -20.18
C HIS A 255 1.61 0.35 -19.94
N ALA A 256 2.05 -0.62 -19.13
CA ALA A 256 1.25 -1.80 -18.78
C ALA A 256 -0.11 -1.40 -18.17
N TYR A 257 -0.14 -0.52 -17.16
CA TYR A 257 -1.41 -0.09 -16.58
C TYR A 257 -2.30 0.69 -17.57
N LYS A 258 -1.70 1.48 -18.47
CA LYS A 258 -2.47 2.12 -19.56
C LYS A 258 -3.10 1.09 -20.48
N VAL A 259 -2.38 0.02 -20.82
CA VAL A 259 -2.87 -1.08 -21.66
C VAL A 259 -3.97 -1.88 -20.94
N MET A 260 -3.85 -2.10 -19.63
CA MET A 260 -4.93 -2.68 -18.82
C MET A 260 -6.19 -1.83 -18.90
N ALA A 261 -6.07 -0.51 -18.68
CA ALA A 261 -7.21 0.40 -18.67
C ALA A 261 -7.87 0.58 -20.06
N THR A 262 -7.07 0.57 -21.14
CA THR A 262 -7.58 0.88 -22.49
C THR A 262 -8.00 -0.35 -23.30
N ALA A 263 -7.35 -1.49 -23.08
CA ALA A 263 -7.57 -2.71 -23.86
C ALA A 263 -8.05 -3.91 -23.01
N GLY A 264 -8.22 -3.73 -21.69
CA GLY A 264 -8.79 -4.75 -20.81
C GLY A 264 -7.90 -5.98 -20.65
N TYR A 265 -6.59 -5.84 -20.82
CA TYR A 265 -5.64 -6.92 -20.58
C TYR A 265 -5.44 -7.16 -19.08
N SER A 266 -5.13 -8.40 -18.72
CA SER A 266 -4.58 -8.78 -17.42
C SER A 266 -3.18 -8.15 -17.22
N PHE A 267 -2.74 -8.00 -15.97
CA PHE A 267 -1.48 -7.32 -15.66
C PHE A 267 -0.27 -7.96 -16.34
N GLY A 268 -0.16 -9.28 -16.35
CA GLY A 268 0.93 -10.00 -17.00
C GLY A 268 0.93 -9.84 -18.52
N ALA A 269 -0.23 -9.96 -19.17
CA ALA A 269 -0.38 -9.74 -20.60
C ALA A 269 -0.03 -8.28 -20.98
N ALA A 270 -0.46 -7.32 -20.17
CA ALA A 270 -0.15 -5.92 -20.37
C ALA A 270 1.35 -5.61 -20.17
N LEU A 271 1.99 -6.24 -19.19
CA LEU A 271 3.45 -6.17 -19.00
C LEU A 271 4.20 -6.77 -20.20
N LEU A 272 3.79 -7.95 -20.67
CA LEU A 272 4.38 -8.59 -21.84
C LEU A 272 4.22 -7.72 -23.10
N HIS A 273 3.06 -7.07 -23.26
CA HIS A 273 2.82 -6.11 -24.34
C HIS A 273 3.76 -4.90 -24.23
N ALA A 274 3.92 -4.35 -23.03
CA ALA A 274 4.83 -3.25 -22.76
C ALA A 274 6.30 -3.58 -23.08
N TYR A 275 6.72 -4.85 -22.91
CA TYR A 275 8.07 -5.29 -23.26
C TYR A 275 8.31 -5.44 -24.76
N LYS A 276 7.27 -5.82 -25.51
CA LYS A 276 7.36 -6.08 -26.93
C LYS A 276 7.20 -4.82 -27.77
N GLU A 277 6.64 -3.74 -27.21
CA GLU A 277 6.44 -2.50 -27.96
C GLU A 277 7.77 -1.78 -28.24
N PRO A 278 8.18 -1.64 -29.52
CA PRO A 278 9.43 -0.96 -29.88
C PRO A 278 9.44 0.51 -29.45
N SER A 279 8.28 1.17 -29.41
CA SER A 279 8.17 2.60 -29.10
C SER A 279 8.53 2.92 -27.64
N VAL A 280 8.15 2.04 -26.69
CA VAL A 280 8.51 2.15 -25.28
C VAL A 280 10.02 1.96 -25.12
N LYS A 281 10.59 1.03 -25.89
CA LYS A 281 12.03 0.80 -25.95
C LYS A 281 12.78 2.00 -26.55
N GLU A 282 12.26 2.56 -27.63
CA GLU A 282 12.92 3.62 -28.38
C GLU A 282 12.88 4.97 -27.66
N ARG A 283 11.69 5.39 -27.22
CA ARG A 283 11.47 6.69 -26.57
C ARG A 283 12.09 6.78 -25.18
N ASN A 284 12.03 5.69 -24.40
CA ASN A 284 12.46 5.73 -23.01
C ASN A 284 13.87 5.16 -22.80
N PHE A 285 14.39 4.34 -23.71
CA PHE A 285 15.69 3.69 -23.54
C PHE A 285 16.69 4.10 -24.63
N THR A 286 16.44 3.87 -25.93
CA THR A 286 17.46 4.15 -26.95
C THR A 286 17.77 5.64 -27.11
N THR A 287 16.75 6.51 -27.09
CA THR A 287 16.92 7.94 -27.33
C THR A 287 17.62 8.64 -26.15
N PRO A 288 17.22 8.42 -24.88
CA PRO A 288 17.92 9.00 -23.74
C PRO A 288 19.33 8.45 -23.56
N LEU A 289 19.56 7.16 -23.82
CA LEU A 289 20.88 6.53 -23.73
C LEU A 289 21.84 7.06 -24.80
N ALA A 290 21.37 7.21 -26.05
CA ALA A 290 22.14 7.83 -27.12
C ALA A 290 22.47 9.31 -26.84
N LEU A 291 21.56 10.03 -26.17
CA LEU A 291 21.78 11.40 -25.72
C LEU A 291 22.76 11.47 -24.55
N HIS A 292 22.73 10.53 -23.60
CA HIS A 292 23.70 10.45 -22.49
C HIS A 292 25.10 10.02 -22.96
N ALA A 293 25.20 9.08 -23.90
CA ALA A 293 26.47 8.67 -24.49
C ALA A 293 27.18 9.79 -25.28
N LYS A 294 26.42 10.80 -25.76
CA LYS A 294 26.96 11.98 -26.46
C LYS A 294 27.28 13.17 -25.55
N ARG A 295 26.97 13.10 -24.24
CA ARG A 295 27.34 14.16 -23.30
C ARG A 295 28.82 13.98 -22.91
N PRO A 296 29.66 15.03 -22.99
CA PRO A 296 30.99 14.98 -22.41
C PRO A 296 30.84 14.69 -20.92
N GLN A 297 31.52 13.64 -20.43
CA GLN A 297 31.63 13.41 -18.99
C GLN A 297 32.27 14.65 -18.35
N PRO A 298 31.70 15.23 -17.27
CA PRO A 298 32.38 16.29 -16.55
C PRO A 298 33.71 15.75 -16.05
N TRP A 299 34.80 16.46 -16.35
CA TRP A 299 36.15 16.11 -15.97
C TRP A 299 36.24 15.96 -14.45
N ASN A 300 36.42 14.74 -13.96
CA ASN A 300 36.74 14.49 -12.56
C ASN A 300 38.22 14.82 -12.33
N ALA A 301 38.49 15.83 -11.53
CA ALA A 301 39.84 16.35 -11.27
C ALA A 301 40.74 15.41 -10.42
N ASN A 302 40.37 14.14 -10.24
CA ASN A 302 41.07 13.21 -9.34
C ASN A 302 41.60 11.94 -10.02
N THR A 303 41.89 12.00 -11.32
CA THR A 303 42.65 10.96 -12.00
C THR A 303 43.90 11.61 -12.58
N GLU A 304 45.05 11.32 -11.96
CA GLU A 304 46.36 11.73 -12.48
C GLU A 304 46.61 11.04 -13.82
N GLN A 305 46.26 11.72 -14.91
CA GLN A 305 47.07 11.88 -16.12
C GLN A 305 46.27 12.68 -17.16
N PRO A 306 46.72 13.88 -17.55
CA PRO A 306 46.06 14.63 -18.61
C PRO A 306 46.28 13.94 -19.97
N PRO A 307 45.26 13.86 -20.84
CA PRO A 307 45.43 13.32 -22.18
C PRO A 307 46.44 14.16 -22.96
N THR A 308 47.40 13.48 -23.59
CA THR A 308 48.44 14.10 -24.42
C THR A 308 47.80 14.86 -25.58
N LYS A 309 47.77 16.20 -25.48
CA LYS A 309 47.42 17.06 -26.61
C LYS A 309 48.50 16.90 -27.68
N LYS A 310 48.15 16.26 -28.79
CA LYS A 310 48.88 16.40 -30.07
C LYS A 310 48.88 17.89 -30.46
N GLY A 311 49.97 18.57 -30.13
CA GLY A 311 50.18 19.99 -30.41
C GLY A 311 50.43 20.24 -31.90
N ARG A 312 49.50 20.94 -32.54
CA ARG A 312 49.69 21.58 -33.84
C ARG A 312 50.57 22.83 -33.63
N LYS A 313 51.65 22.94 -34.41
CA LYS A 313 52.61 24.08 -34.41
C LYS A 313 51.90 25.43 -34.63
N GLY A 314 52.30 26.46 -33.90
CA GLY A 314 51.92 27.86 -34.18
C GLY A 314 52.44 28.90 -33.18
N ALA A 315 53.61 29.47 -33.48
CA ALA A 315 54.06 30.86 -33.26
C ALA A 315 53.86 31.60 -31.91
N LYS A 316 54.95 31.63 -31.12
CA LYS A 316 55.71 32.79 -30.58
C LYS A 316 55.00 34.18 -30.45
N GLY A 317 54.93 34.67 -29.21
CA GLY A 317 54.76 36.08 -28.85
C GLY A 317 55.22 36.32 -27.40
N ASN A 318 56.03 37.35 -27.17
CA ASN A 318 57.00 37.51 -26.07
C ASN A 318 56.61 38.66 -25.11
N GLY A 319 57.01 38.58 -23.82
CA GLY A 319 56.99 39.69 -22.82
C GLY A 319 56.47 39.27 -21.43
N LYS A 320 57.31 38.86 -20.44
CA LYS A 320 58.16 39.65 -19.51
C LYS A 320 57.33 40.65 -18.67
N GLY A 321 57.19 40.63 -17.33
CA GLY A 321 57.69 39.81 -16.23
C GLY A 321 57.24 40.38 -14.86
N LYS A 322 57.65 39.69 -13.78
CA LYS A 322 57.80 40.08 -12.35
C LYS A 322 56.65 39.97 -11.31
N ASP A 323 56.91 39.05 -10.37
CA ASP A 323 56.99 39.17 -8.90
C ASP A 323 55.75 39.56 -8.06
N GLY A 324 55.14 38.56 -7.42
CA GLY A 324 55.42 38.24 -6.00
C GLY A 324 54.95 39.19 -4.88
N LYS A 325 53.92 38.71 -4.16
CA LYS A 325 53.85 38.51 -2.68
C LYS A 325 53.02 39.48 -1.81
N ASP A 326 51.94 38.88 -1.28
CA ASP A 326 51.31 38.92 0.06
C ASP A 326 51.05 40.23 0.84
N GLY A 327 49.78 40.42 1.21
CA GLY A 327 49.33 41.28 2.31
C GLY A 327 47.89 40.96 2.75
N LYS A 328 47.73 40.30 3.90
CA LYS A 328 46.46 39.94 4.56
C LYS A 328 45.69 41.17 5.09
N GLY A 329 44.35 41.13 5.07
CA GLY A 329 43.49 42.11 5.77
C GLY A 329 41.98 41.79 5.78
N ALA A 330 41.56 40.96 6.74
CA ALA A 330 40.25 40.76 7.39
C ALA A 330 38.89 41.20 6.75
N LYS A 331 38.01 40.19 6.64
CA LYS A 331 36.57 40.11 7.01
C LYS A 331 35.61 41.30 6.74
N LYS A 332 34.62 41.04 5.88
CA LYS A 332 33.22 41.42 6.13
C LYS A 332 32.25 40.39 5.53
N LEU A 333 31.39 39.83 6.39
CA LEU A 333 30.26 38.97 6.02
C LEU A 333 29.26 39.75 5.16
N LYS A 334 28.74 39.12 4.09
CA LYS A 334 27.50 39.53 3.44
C LYS A 334 26.75 38.31 2.92
N GLU A 335 25.66 38.02 3.63
CA GLU A 335 24.30 37.87 3.10
C GLU A 335 24.11 37.04 1.82
N GLY A 336 23.40 35.92 1.99
CA GLY A 336 22.93 35.08 0.90
C GLY A 336 21.99 35.83 -0.04
N SER A 337 22.14 35.53 -1.33
CA SER A 337 21.23 35.94 -2.38
C SER A 337 20.84 34.70 -3.18
N ASP A 338 19.69 34.13 -2.80
CA ASP A 338 18.90 33.25 -3.66
C ASP A 338 18.50 33.99 -4.94
N ARG A 339 18.98 33.52 -6.08
CA ARG A 339 18.34 33.77 -7.39
C ARG A 339 18.47 32.53 -8.28
N THR A 340 17.34 31.87 -8.49
CA THR A 340 17.04 31.06 -9.66
C THR A 340 16.66 31.98 -10.84
N PRO A 341 17.09 31.70 -12.08
CA PRO A 341 16.53 32.33 -13.26
C PRO A 341 15.54 31.36 -13.91
N ASP A 342 14.24 31.66 -13.87
CA ASP A 342 13.51 32.09 -15.06
C ASP A 342 12.03 32.35 -14.75
N ARG A 343 11.50 33.38 -15.38
CA ARG A 343 10.24 34.07 -15.09
C ARG A 343 9.06 33.42 -15.82
N ARG A 344 8.02 33.01 -15.09
CA ARG A 344 6.61 33.10 -15.54
C ARG A 344 5.69 33.41 -14.35
N GLN A 345 5.18 34.64 -14.30
CA GLN A 345 4.15 35.06 -13.35
C GLN A 345 2.77 34.67 -13.89
N ALA A 346 2.05 33.82 -13.14
CA ALA A 346 0.61 33.66 -13.29
C ALA A 346 -0.08 34.74 -12.44
N TYR A 347 -1.02 35.45 -13.06
CA TYR A 347 -1.85 36.48 -12.43
C TYR A 347 -2.77 35.84 -11.38
N LEU A 348 -2.79 36.40 -10.16
CA LEU A 348 -3.77 36.10 -9.11
C LEU A 348 -4.68 37.33 -8.90
N LEU A 349 -5.99 37.07 -8.85
CA LEU A 349 -7.09 38.05 -8.79
C LEU A 349 -7.08 38.87 -7.46
N PRO A 350 -7.56 40.13 -7.45
CA PRO A 350 -7.34 41.08 -6.35
C PRO A 350 -8.33 41.01 -5.16
N LEU A 351 -9.00 39.88 -4.90
CA LEU A 351 -10.06 39.81 -3.86
C LEU A 351 -9.71 39.09 -2.56
N GLN A 352 -8.48 38.60 -2.40
CA GLN A 352 -8.05 37.92 -1.16
C GLN A 352 -7.04 38.71 -0.32
N ARG A 353 -6.72 39.95 -0.69
CA ARG A 353 -5.72 40.76 0.02
C ARG A 353 -6.27 41.63 1.15
N GLN A 354 -7.58 41.60 1.41
CA GLN A 354 -8.23 42.52 2.34
C GLN A 354 -8.70 41.87 3.66
N ARG A 355 -8.34 40.61 3.96
CA ARG A 355 -8.78 39.92 5.19
C ARG A 355 -7.64 39.48 6.13
N LEU A 356 -6.48 40.12 6.05
CA LEU A 356 -5.28 39.83 6.85
C LEU A 356 -4.68 41.07 7.55
N GLN A 357 -5.46 42.14 7.71
CA GLN A 357 -5.03 43.35 8.44
C GLN A 357 -5.89 43.73 9.65
N GLU A 358 -6.85 42.90 10.07
CA GLU A 358 -7.69 43.20 11.25
C GLU A 358 -7.35 42.38 12.51
N TRP A 359 -6.19 41.72 12.56
CA TRP A 359 -5.69 41.11 13.80
C TRP A 359 -4.24 41.53 14.03
N ARG A 360 -4.08 42.78 14.47
CA ARG A 360 -2.94 43.25 15.27
C ARG A 360 -3.43 44.19 16.36
#